data_AF-A0A2B7ZWM7-F1
#
_entry.id   AF-A0A2B7ZWM7-F1
#
_cell.length_a   1.000
_cell.length_b   1.000
_cell.length_c   1.000
_cell.angle_alpha   90.00
_cell.angle_beta   90.00
_cell.angle_gamma   90.00
#
_symmetry.space_group_name_H-M   'P 1'
#
loop_
_entity.id
_entity.type
_entity.pdbx_description
1 polymer ?
#
loop_
_entity_poly.entity_id
_entity_poly.type
_entity_poly.pdbx_seq_one_letter_code
_entity_poly.pdbx_strand_id
1 'polypeptide(L)'
;TRRHNLVLEKITEWILETKSSDQIVFADVELSGAHSMGELFEPSVRPDLAVMSDSTVSVLELTVCHETNLLKSRQYKLDKYSHLGQKLVNSHSSKTLEYFTLEVSTLGFMSDINEFLISANLPNLPQGIAISIIQKTILQSQDIYCRRNDTM
;
A
#
# COMPACT_ATOMS: atom_id res chain seq x y z
N THR A 1 -10.69 -4.72 -6.05
CA THR A 1 -10.97 -4.72 -4.60
C THR A 1 -10.39 -5.94 -3.93
N ARG A 2 -10.99 -7.15 -3.94
CA ARG A 2 -10.48 -8.32 -3.19
C ARG A 2 -8.97 -8.61 -3.30
N ARG A 3 -8.41 -8.66 -4.52
CA ARG A 3 -6.95 -8.88 -4.72
C ARG A 3 -6.08 -7.79 -4.14
N HIS A 4 -6.52 -6.54 -4.29
CA HIS A 4 -5.81 -5.38 -3.77
C HIS A 4 -5.84 -5.42 -2.24
N ASN A 5 -7.01 -5.63 -1.62
CA ASN A 5 -7.15 -5.76 -0.17
C ASN A 5 -6.28 -6.90 0.39
N LEU A 6 -6.24 -8.08 -0.25
CA LEU A 6 -5.42 -9.20 0.22
C LEU A 6 -3.91 -8.93 0.18
N VAL A 7 -3.46 -8.13 -0.77
CA VAL A 7 -2.05 -7.70 -0.86
C VAL A 7 -1.77 -6.63 0.18
N LEU A 8 -2.67 -5.65 0.29
CA LEU A 8 -2.59 -4.58 1.28
C LEU A 8 -2.56 -5.14 2.70
N GLU A 9 -3.50 -6.02 3.05
CA GLU A 9 -3.53 -6.73 4.33
C GLU A 9 -2.19 -7.42 4.62
N LYS A 10 -1.64 -8.14 3.64
CA LYS A 10 -0.39 -8.89 3.83
C LYS A 10 0.82 -7.98 4.09
N ILE A 11 0.87 -6.83 3.44
CA ILE A 11 1.92 -5.83 3.66
C ILE A 11 1.72 -5.18 5.03
N THR A 12 0.50 -4.77 5.35
CA THR A 12 0.16 -4.11 6.63
C THR A 12 0.44 -5.03 7.82
N GLU A 13 0.07 -6.30 7.77
CA GLU A 13 0.40 -7.31 8.79
C GLU A 13 1.91 -7.37 9.05
N TRP A 14 2.70 -7.51 7.99
CA TRP A 14 4.16 -7.57 8.11
C TRP A 14 4.75 -6.29 8.71
N ILE A 15 4.23 -5.12 8.34
CA ILE A 15 4.67 -3.84 8.92
C ILE A 15 4.29 -3.76 10.40
N LEU A 16 3.08 -4.17 10.78
CA LEU A 16 2.65 -4.17 12.18
C LEU A 16 3.53 -5.07 13.06
N GLU A 17 4.02 -6.18 12.51
CA GLU A 17 4.95 -7.10 13.20
C GLU A 17 6.38 -6.57 13.31
N THR A 18 6.79 -5.63 12.45
CA THR A 18 8.20 -5.20 12.32
C THR A 18 8.46 -3.74 12.67
N LYS A 19 7.41 -2.91 12.73
CA LYS A 19 7.52 -1.50 13.08
C LYS A 19 8.10 -1.32 14.49
N SER A 20 8.67 -0.16 14.72
CA SER A 20 9.06 0.28 16.06
C SER A 20 7.82 0.68 16.89
N SER A 21 7.97 0.72 18.21
CA SER A 21 6.86 0.98 19.14
C SER A 21 6.31 2.41 19.05
N ASP A 22 7.15 3.36 18.64
CA ASP A 22 6.86 4.77 18.43
C ASP A 22 6.17 5.06 17.08
N GLN A 23 6.17 4.09 16.15
CA GLN A 23 5.56 4.24 14.85
C GLN A 23 4.07 3.91 14.87
N ILE A 24 3.28 4.67 14.10
CA ILE A 24 1.85 4.46 13.91
C ILE A 24 1.60 4.04 12.46
N VAL A 25 0.77 3.00 12.26
CA VAL A 25 0.41 2.48 10.95
C VAL A 25 -1.04 2.83 10.64
N PHE A 26 -1.29 3.36 9.46
CA PHE A 26 -2.63 3.66 8.95
C PHE A 26 -2.85 2.85 7.68
N ALA A 27 -4.04 2.26 7.50
CA ALA A 27 -4.34 1.45 6.31
C ALA A 27 -5.80 1.63 5.87
N ASP A 28 -6.06 1.55 4.56
CA ASP A 28 -7.41 1.47 3.99
C ASP A 28 -7.95 0.02 3.99
N VAL A 29 -7.66 -0.72 5.06
CA VAL A 29 -8.17 -2.06 5.37
C VAL A 29 -8.36 -2.19 6.88
N GLU A 30 -9.36 -2.96 7.31
CA GLU A 30 -9.62 -3.20 8.72
C GLU A 30 -8.68 -4.27 9.26
N LEU A 31 -7.62 -3.84 9.97
CA LEU A 31 -6.67 -4.73 10.64
C LEU A 31 -6.41 -4.28 12.07
N SER A 32 -6.37 -5.25 12.99
CA SER A 32 -6.05 -4.99 14.39
C SER A 32 -4.65 -4.38 14.53
N GLY A 33 -4.56 -3.20 15.15
CA GLY A 33 -3.31 -2.46 15.34
C GLY A 33 -3.02 -1.42 14.25
N ALA A 34 -3.79 -1.38 13.16
CA ALA A 34 -3.76 -0.28 12.19
C ALA A 34 -4.86 0.75 12.50
N HIS A 35 -4.54 2.02 12.30
CA HIS A 35 -5.45 3.15 12.39
C HIS A 35 -6.16 3.41 11.06
N SER A 36 -7.29 4.11 11.10
CA SER A 36 -8.04 4.48 9.89
C SER A 36 -7.35 5.62 9.15
N MET A 37 -7.34 5.58 7.81
CA MET A 37 -6.84 6.68 6.98
C MET A 37 -7.54 8.02 7.25
N GLY A 38 -8.80 7.99 7.69
CA GLY A 38 -9.55 9.21 8.05
C GLY A 38 -9.04 9.91 9.32
N GLU A 39 -8.17 9.26 10.10
CA GLU A 39 -7.48 9.89 11.23
C GLU A 39 -6.25 10.69 10.76
N LEU A 40 -5.65 10.31 9.62
CA LEU A 40 -4.42 10.92 9.10
C LEU A 40 -4.70 12.01 8.06
N PHE A 41 -5.71 11.80 7.21
CA PHE A 41 -6.05 12.69 6.09
C PHE A 41 -7.49 13.21 6.18
N GLU A 42 -7.77 14.31 5.46
CA GLU A 42 -9.14 14.78 5.24
C GLU A 42 -10.05 13.66 4.70
N PRO A 43 -11.37 13.62 5.02
CA PRO A 43 -12.25 12.48 4.77
C PRO A 43 -12.33 11.95 3.32
N SER A 44 -12.00 12.79 2.33
CA SER A 44 -12.02 12.46 0.89
C SER A 44 -10.72 11.84 0.37
N VAL A 45 -9.70 11.72 1.22
CA VAL A 45 -8.35 11.30 0.86
C VAL A 45 -8.04 10.00 1.59
N ARG A 46 -7.84 8.93 0.81
CA ARG A 46 -7.58 7.59 1.34
C ARG A 46 -6.51 6.90 0.50
N PRO A 47 -5.23 7.15 0.81
CA PRO A 47 -4.14 6.32 0.32
C PRO A 47 -4.27 4.91 0.88
N ASP A 48 -3.58 3.95 0.28
CA ASP A 48 -3.71 2.56 0.70
C ASP A 48 -3.05 2.28 2.08
N LEU A 49 -1.86 2.82 2.33
CA LEU A 49 -1.07 2.58 3.54
C LEU A 49 -0.21 3.80 3.90
N ALA A 50 0.01 4.03 5.20
CA ALA A 50 0.95 5.02 5.68
C ALA A 50 1.62 4.57 6.98
N VAL A 51 2.89 4.92 7.14
CA VAL A 51 3.66 4.74 8.36
C VAL A 51 4.10 6.11 8.83
N MET A 52 3.73 6.44 10.06
CA MET A 52 4.06 7.72 10.69
C MET A 52 5.10 7.52 11.78
N SER A 53 6.18 8.27 11.69
CA SER A 53 7.18 8.49 12.73
C SER A 53 7.04 9.91 13.30
N ASP A 54 7.94 10.31 14.20
CA ASP A 54 7.92 11.65 14.83
C ASP A 54 7.98 12.80 13.81
N SER A 55 8.80 12.68 12.78
CA SER A 55 9.00 13.74 11.77
C SER A 55 8.36 13.46 10.43
N THR A 56 8.08 12.20 10.09
CA THR A 56 7.78 11.79 8.71
C THR A 56 6.49 10.99 8.64
N VAL A 57 5.73 11.18 7.56
CA VAL A 57 4.61 10.33 7.14
C VAL A 57 4.97 9.74 5.78
N SER A 58 5.33 8.46 5.76
CA SER A 58 5.64 7.72 4.54
C SER A 58 4.36 7.05 4.05
N VAL A 59 3.87 7.46 2.89
CA VAL A 59 2.63 6.95 2.28
C VAL A 59 2.96 5.98 1.17
N LEU A 60 2.30 4.83 1.14
CA LEU A 60 2.40 3.83 0.08
C LEU A 60 1.05 3.67 -0.60
N GLU A 61 1.03 3.82 -1.92
CA GLU A 61 -0.12 3.55 -2.75
C GLU A 61 0.10 2.26 -3.56
N LEU A 62 -0.78 1.28 -3.38
CA LEU A 62 -0.72 -0.04 -3.99
C LEU A 62 -1.51 -0.10 -5.30
N THR A 63 -0.90 -0.68 -6.32
CA THR A 63 -1.58 -1.03 -7.58
C THR A 63 -1.44 -2.51 -7.83
N VAL A 64 -2.56 -3.22 -7.94
CA VAL A 64 -2.58 -4.63 -8.40
C VAL A 64 -3.12 -4.68 -9.82
N CYS A 65 -2.28 -5.05 -10.78
CA CYS A 65 -2.60 -4.97 -12.21
C CYS A 65 -2.52 -6.34 -12.91
N HIS A 66 -3.32 -6.52 -13.97
CA HIS A 66 -3.26 -7.72 -14.80
C HIS A 66 -2.13 -7.68 -15.86
N GLU A 67 -1.84 -6.51 -16.46
CA GLU A 67 -0.94 -6.36 -17.62
C GLU A 67 -0.26 -4.96 -17.67
N THR A 68 0.58 -4.72 -18.71
CA THR A 68 1.59 -3.65 -18.99
C THR A 68 1.24 -2.17 -18.76
N ASN A 69 0.06 -1.84 -18.23
CA ASN A 69 -0.34 -0.46 -17.93
C ASN A 69 0.23 0.10 -16.61
N LEU A 70 1.23 -0.58 -16.03
CA LEU A 70 1.95 -0.20 -14.80
C LEU A 70 2.30 1.28 -14.77
N LEU A 71 2.92 1.79 -15.84
CA LEU A 71 3.36 3.18 -15.92
C LEU A 71 2.20 4.17 -15.93
N LYS A 72 1.10 3.87 -16.64
CA LYS A 72 -0.08 4.75 -16.69
C LYS A 72 -0.83 4.77 -15.37
N SER A 73 -1.01 3.61 -14.73
CA SER A 73 -1.67 3.52 -13.43
C SER A 73 -0.86 4.22 -12.33
N ARG A 74 0.47 4.08 -12.38
CA ARG A 74 1.39 4.80 -11.48
C ARG A 74 1.28 6.32 -11.66
N GLN A 75 1.37 6.81 -12.90
CA GLN A 75 1.27 8.25 -13.17
C GLN A 75 -0.06 8.84 -12.70
N TYR A 76 -1.18 8.16 -12.99
CA TYR A 76 -2.50 8.60 -12.53
C TYR A 76 -2.57 8.78 -10.99
N LYS A 77 -1.97 7.85 -10.24
CA LYS A 77 -1.93 7.93 -8.77
C LYS A 77 -1.00 9.05 -8.27
N LEU A 78 0.16 9.23 -8.90
CA LEU A 78 1.06 10.36 -8.60
C LEU A 78 0.35 11.70 -8.82
N ASP A 79 -0.38 11.84 -9.94
CA ASP A 79 -1.13 13.06 -10.23
C ASP A 79 -2.25 13.30 -9.21
N LYS A 80 -3.00 12.24 -8.88
CA LYS A 80 -4.09 12.27 -7.88
C LYS A 80 -3.61 12.75 -6.51
N TYR A 81 -2.39 12.39 -6.11
CA TYR A 81 -1.84 12.68 -4.79
C TYR A 81 -0.71 13.73 -4.80
N SER A 82 -0.57 14.47 -5.88
CA SER A 82 0.44 15.55 -6.05
C SER A 82 0.43 16.62 -4.95
N HIS A 83 -0.69 16.78 -4.23
CA HIS A 83 -0.85 17.73 -3.12
C HIS A 83 -1.21 17.05 -1.79
N LEU A 84 -0.86 15.77 -1.62
CA LEU A 84 -1.26 14.97 -0.46
C LEU A 84 -0.81 15.58 0.89
N GLY A 85 0.34 16.24 0.93
CA GLY A 85 0.82 16.95 2.13
C GLY A 85 -0.15 18.03 2.63
N GLN A 86 -0.86 18.72 1.73
CA GLN A 86 -1.85 19.73 2.09
C GLN A 86 -3.16 19.14 2.64
N LYS A 87 -3.29 17.81 2.58
CA LYS A 87 -4.47 17.05 2.99
C LYS A 87 -4.30 16.33 4.31
N LEU A 88 -3.14 16.46 4.95
CA LEU A 88 -2.93 16.01 6.32
C LEU A 88 -3.86 16.77 7.28
N VAL A 89 -4.43 16.06 8.24
CA VAL A 89 -5.18 16.72 9.32
C VAL A 89 -4.24 17.67 10.08
N ASN A 90 -4.76 18.82 10.53
CA ASN A 90 -3.97 19.91 11.12
C ASN A 90 -3.00 19.47 12.23
N SER A 91 -3.37 18.45 13.02
CA SER A 91 -2.53 17.84 14.07
C SER A 91 -1.20 17.26 13.56
N HIS A 92 -1.08 17.01 12.26
CA HIS A 92 0.09 16.41 11.62
C HIS A 92 0.71 17.30 10.54
N SER A 93 0.24 18.55 10.41
CA SER A 93 0.69 19.50 9.38
C SER A 93 2.18 19.85 9.42
N SER A 94 2.84 19.65 10.57
CA SER A 94 4.28 19.88 10.73
C SER A 94 5.16 18.72 10.24
N LYS A 95 4.58 17.56 9.88
CA LYS A 95 5.34 16.38 9.45
C LYS A 95 5.68 16.48 7.97
N THR A 96 6.87 15.97 7.62
CA THR A 96 7.26 15.78 6.22
C THR A 96 6.50 14.60 5.65
N LEU A 97 5.79 14.82 4.53
CA LEU A 97 5.10 13.74 3.83
C LEU A 97 5.94 13.26 2.65
N GLU A 98 6.13 11.95 2.56
CA GLU A 98 6.77 11.29 1.44
C GLU A 98 5.81 10.27 0.83
N TYR A 99 5.76 10.20 -0.49
CA TYR A 99 4.78 9.39 -1.22
C TYR A 99 5.46 8.41 -2.16
N PHE A 100 5.07 7.15 -2.05
CA PHE A 100 5.63 6.03 -2.78
C PHE A 100 4.52 5.20 -3.43
N THR A 101 4.89 4.42 -4.45
CA THR A 101 3.98 3.48 -5.09
C THR A 101 4.55 2.07 -5.04
N LEU A 102 3.66 1.09 -4.93
CA LEU A 102 3.99 -0.32 -5.10
C LEU A 102 3.08 -0.92 -6.15
N GLU A 103 3.66 -1.63 -7.11
CA GLU A 103 2.93 -2.30 -8.16
C GLU A 103 3.15 -3.81 -8.06
N VAL A 104 2.04 -4.57 -8.06
CA VAL A 104 2.07 -6.03 -8.07
C VAL A 104 1.27 -6.53 -9.26
N SER A 105 1.89 -7.35 -10.09
CA SER A 105 1.31 -7.88 -11.32
C SER A 105 0.85 -9.33 -11.15
N THR A 106 -0.25 -9.68 -11.81
CA THR A 106 -0.70 -11.07 -11.92
C THR A 106 0.24 -11.97 -12.73
N LEU A 107 1.25 -11.39 -13.38
CA LEU A 107 2.32 -12.12 -14.08
C LEU A 107 3.49 -12.49 -13.17
N GLY A 108 3.44 -12.15 -11.88
CA GLY A 108 4.47 -12.50 -10.92
C GLY A 108 5.52 -11.43 -10.66
N PHE A 109 5.28 -10.20 -11.11
CA PHE A 109 6.19 -9.07 -10.88
C PHE A 109 5.73 -8.22 -9.69
N MET A 110 6.70 -7.72 -8.93
CA MET A 110 6.51 -6.70 -7.90
C MET A 110 7.55 -5.62 -8.12
N SER A 111 7.15 -4.34 -8.12
CA SER A 111 8.11 -3.23 -8.17
C SER A 111 8.89 -3.12 -6.85
N ASP A 112 9.99 -2.40 -6.89
CA ASP A 112 10.82 -2.22 -5.70
C ASP A 112 10.12 -1.34 -4.65
N ILE A 113 10.02 -1.84 -3.43
CA ILE A 113 9.42 -1.16 -2.27
C ILE A 113 10.48 -0.46 -1.39
N ASN A 114 11.77 -0.66 -1.66
CA ASN A 114 12.85 -0.27 -0.74
C ASN A 114 12.87 1.21 -0.38
N GLU A 115 12.56 2.12 -1.30
CA GLU A 115 12.52 3.56 -1.00
C GLU A 115 11.48 3.89 0.09
N PHE A 116 10.31 3.26 0.03
CA PHE A 116 9.28 3.38 1.06
C PHE A 116 9.78 2.81 2.40
N LEU A 117 10.42 1.64 2.39
CA LEU A 117 10.91 1.02 3.62
C LEU A 117 11.99 1.85 4.30
N ILE A 118 12.91 2.41 3.53
CA ILE A 118 13.96 3.31 4.04
C ILE A 118 13.33 4.57 4.63
N SER A 119 12.40 5.20 3.91
CA SER A 119 11.66 6.38 4.39
C SER A 119 10.90 6.10 5.69
N ALA A 120 10.22 4.96 5.75
CA ALA A 120 9.45 4.51 6.90
C ALA A 120 10.32 3.91 8.03
N ASN A 121 11.66 3.90 7.89
CA ASN A 121 12.59 3.28 8.85
C ASN A 121 12.21 1.83 9.20
N LEU A 122 11.84 1.05 8.18
CA LEU A 122 11.49 -0.36 8.26
C LEU A 122 12.64 -1.25 7.76
N PRO A 123 12.75 -2.50 8.25
CA PRO A 123 13.71 -3.44 7.68
C PRO A 123 13.35 -3.77 6.23
N ASN A 124 14.34 -4.23 5.46
CA ASN A 124 14.12 -4.74 4.10
C ASN A 124 13.05 -5.84 4.10
N LEU A 125 12.18 -5.82 3.09
CA LEU A 125 11.11 -6.81 2.95
C LEU A 125 11.73 -8.21 2.78
N PRO A 126 11.44 -9.18 3.67
CA PRO A 126 11.96 -10.53 3.53
C PRO A 126 11.47 -11.16 2.22
N GLN A 127 12.36 -11.87 1.51
CA GLN A 127 12.03 -12.49 0.22
C GLN A 127 10.82 -13.43 0.31
N GLY A 128 10.66 -14.16 1.43
CA GLY A 128 9.51 -15.02 1.66
C GLY A 128 8.18 -14.26 1.69
N ILE A 129 8.16 -13.04 2.24
CA ILE A 129 6.97 -12.18 2.25
C ILE A 129 6.68 -11.64 0.85
N ALA A 130 7.71 -11.18 0.11
CA ALA A 130 7.57 -10.74 -1.28
C ALA A 130 7.00 -11.86 -2.17
N ILE A 131 7.53 -13.08 -2.05
CA ILE A 131 7.01 -14.26 -2.77
C ILE A 131 5.56 -14.54 -2.38
N SER A 132 5.21 -14.46 -1.09
CA SER A 132 3.85 -14.68 -0.61
C SER A 132 2.84 -13.67 -1.20
N ILE A 133 3.22 -12.39 -1.28
CA ILE A 133 2.42 -11.32 -1.92
C ILE A 133 2.18 -11.64 -3.40
N ILE A 134 3.24 -12.01 -4.11
CA ILE A 134 3.16 -12.39 -5.52
C ILE A 134 2.25 -13.60 -5.73
N GLN A 135 2.45 -14.67 -4.96
CA GLN A 135 1.64 -15.89 -5.04
C GLN A 135 0.16 -15.60 -4.78
N LYS A 136 -0.16 -14.82 -3.74
CA LYS A 136 -1.55 -14.40 -3.46
C LYS A 136 -2.16 -13.67 -4.64
N THR A 137 -1.40 -12.77 -5.27
CA THR A 137 -1.86 -12.02 -6.45
C THR A 137 -2.17 -12.94 -7.62
N ILE A 138 -1.29 -13.92 -7.91
CA ILE A 138 -1.49 -14.90 -8.98
C ILE A 138 -2.70 -15.79 -8.71
N LEU A 139 -2.77 -16.43 -7.54
CA LEU A 139 -3.82 -17.39 -7.19
C LEU A 139 -5.22 -16.76 -7.20
N GLN A 140 -5.35 -15.56 -6.67
CA GLN A 140 -6.63 -14.84 -6.67
C GLN A 140 -7.02 -14.35 -8.07
N SER A 141 -6.05 -14.21 -8.97
CA SER A 141 -6.33 -13.89 -10.37
C SER A 141 -6.76 -15.12 -11.15
N GLN A 142 -6.19 -16.29 -10.85
CA GLN A 142 -6.61 -17.57 -11.41
C GLN A 142 -8.10 -17.84 -11.12
N ASP A 143 -8.58 -17.60 -9.90
CA ASP A 143 -9.99 -17.76 -9.55
C ASP A 143 -10.91 -16.91 -10.45
N ILE A 144 -10.48 -15.69 -10.78
CA ILE A 144 -11.20 -14.81 -11.73
C ILE A 144 -11.22 -15.40 -13.14
N TYR A 145 -10.08 -15.93 -13.63
CA TYR A 145 -10.02 -16.51 -14.96
C TYR A 145 -10.82 -17.83 -15.07
N CYS A 146 -10.77 -18.67 -14.04
CA CYS A 146 -11.49 -19.94 -14.01
C CYS A 146 -13.01 -19.73 -13.98
N ARG A 147 -13.50 -18.76 -13.21
CA ARG A 147 -14.95 -18.46 -13.10
C ARG A 147 -15.47 -17.54 -14.20
N ARG A 148 -14.61 -17.06 -15.11
CA ARG A 148 -14.99 -16.12 -16.17
C ARG A 148 -16.04 -16.70 -17.13
N ASN A 149 -16.08 -18.03 -17.24
CA ASN A 149 -17.04 -18.75 -18.09
C ASN A 149 -18.22 -19.34 -17.32
N ASP A 150 -18.25 -19.21 -15.98
CA ASP A 150 -19.32 -19.77 -15.14
C ASP A 150 -20.57 -18.87 -15.11
N THR A 151 -20.52 -17.69 -15.74
CA THR A 151 -21.64 -16.77 -15.94
C THR A 151 -22.28 -16.88 -17.34
N MET A 152 -22.38 -18.10 -17.90
CA MET A 152 -23.24 -18.39 -19.06
C MET A 152 -24.44 -19.23 -18.65
#